data_AF-A0A0J7JZW0-F1
#
_entry.id   AF-A0A0J7JZW0-F1
#
_cell.length_a   1.000
_cell.length_b   1.000
_cell.length_c   1.000
_cell.angle_alpha   90.00
_cell.angle_beta   90.00
_cell.angle_gamma   90.00
#
_symmetry.space_group_name_H-M   'P 1'
#
loop_
_entity.id
_entity.type
_entity.pdbx_description
1 polymer ?
#
loop_
_entity_poly.entity_id
_entity_poly.type
_entity_poly.pdbx_seq_one_letter_code
_entity_poly.pdbx_strand_id
1 'polypeptide(L)'
;MYIGAIFFALKNNFGGIKYPVVSKVVKALLSLSHGNADVERGFSTSVLILTDNRASMSEKTLNSYMIVKYALKRYNNLPHTVPINKELLNLARIAHQKYDEYLKEKTKTKEQEHQTRVKEKIRKEEEKKRLEELELNKA
;
A
#
# COMPACT_ATOMS: atom_id res chain seq x y z
N MET A 1 18.47 29.15 -8.59
CA MET A 1 17.91 28.24 -9.61
C MET A 1 16.97 29.00 -10.55
N TYR A 2 17.47 29.97 -11.32
CA TYR A 2 16.63 30.79 -12.23
C TYR A 2 17.07 30.75 -13.70
N ILE A 3 18.27 30.23 -13.99
CA ILE A 3 18.85 30.22 -15.34
C ILE A 3 18.24 29.11 -16.22
N GLY A 4 17.90 27.94 -15.65
CA GLY A 4 17.33 26.83 -16.41
C GLY A 4 15.91 27.07 -16.95
N ALA A 5 15.09 27.85 -16.24
CA ALA A 5 13.72 28.16 -16.65
C ALA A 5 13.67 29.04 -17.92
N ILE A 6 14.66 29.92 -18.08
CA ILE A 6 14.74 30.85 -19.22
C ILE A 6 15.12 30.08 -20.50
N PHE A 7 16.05 29.13 -20.42
CA PHE A 7 16.48 28.32 -21.57
C PHE A 7 15.35 27.48 -22.16
N PHE A 8 14.50 26.87 -21.32
CA PHE A 8 13.38 26.04 -21.79
C PHE A 8 12.18 26.84 -22.32
N ALA A 9 12.11 28.14 -22.02
CA ALA A 9 11.06 29.04 -22.47
C ALA A 9 11.46 29.85 -23.72
N LEU A 10 12.67 29.65 -24.26
CA LEU A 10 13.13 30.33 -25.47
C LEU A 10 12.19 30.03 -26.65
N LYS A 11 11.65 31.09 -27.22
CA LYS A 11 10.77 31.03 -28.40
C LYS A 11 11.59 31.19 -29.69
N ASN A 12 11.17 30.53 -30.75
CA ASN A 12 11.63 30.81 -32.10
C ASN A 12 10.89 32.04 -32.65
N ASN A 13 11.26 32.49 -33.85
CA ASN A 13 10.64 33.65 -34.51
C ASN A 13 9.14 33.44 -34.83
N PHE A 14 8.63 32.22 -34.69
CA PHE A 14 7.23 31.86 -34.89
C PHE A 14 6.47 31.65 -33.55
N GLY A 15 7.08 32.00 -32.42
CA GLY A 15 6.48 31.90 -31.09
C GLY A 15 6.46 30.49 -30.48
N GLY A 16 6.93 29.46 -31.20
CA GLY A 16 7.08 28.09 -30.72
C GLY A 16 8.36 27.85 -29.92
N ILE A 17 8.45 26.75 -29.18
CA ILE A 17 9.65 26.40 -28.39
C ILE A 17 10.85 26.20 -29.34
N LYS A 18 11.95 26.91 -29.08
CA LYS A 18 13.15 26.89 -29.94
C LYS A 18 13.85 25.54 -29.99
N TYR A 19 13.86 24.80 -28.86
CA TYR A 19 14.50 23.49 -28.75
C TYR A 19 13.60 22.45 -28.04
N PRO A 20 12.56 21.93 -28.72
CA PRO A 20 11.56 21.08 -28.06
C PRO A 20 12.11 19.72 -27.64
N VAL A 21 12.95 19.08 -28.47
CA VAL A 21 13.53 17.76 -28.19
C VAL A 21 14.62 17.85 -27.13
N VAL A 22 15.56 18.78 -27.28
CA VAL A 22 16.65 18.99 -26.32
C VAL A 22 16.09 19.40 -24.95
N SER A 23 15.06 20.25 -24.90
CA SER A 23 14.41 20.60 -23.64
C SER A 23 13.84 19.38 -22.92
N LYS A 24 13.21 18.44 -23.64
CA LYS A 24 12.70 17.20 -23.05
C LYS A 24 13.83 16.33 -22.52
N VAL A 25 14.90 16.14 -23.28
CA VAL A 25 16.05 15.31 -22.87
C VAL A 25 16.75 15.90 -21.65
N VAL A 26 17.03 17.21 -21.65
CA VAL A 26 17.69 17.86 -20.51
C VAL A 26 16.78 17.85 -19.28
N LYS A 27 15.47 18.06 -19.42
CA LYS A 27 14.52 17.91 -18.29
C LYS A 27 14.51 16.49 -17.74
N ALA A 28 14.53 15.47 -18.61
CA ALA A 28 14.60 14.08 -18.18
C ALA A 28 15.91 13.77 -17.44
N LEU A 29 17.06 14.24 -17.97
CA LEU A 29 18.37 14.09 -17.33
C LEU A 29 18.44 14.80 -15.97
N LEU A 30 17.88 16.01 -15.85
CA LEU A 30 17.84 16.75 -14.59
C LEU A 30 16.80 16.21 -13.60
N SER A 31 15.82 15.42 -14.08
CA SER A 31 14.87 14.71 -13.21
C SER A 31 15.40 13.38 -12.70
N LEU A 32 16.51 12.89 -13.28
CA LEU A 32 17.23 11.75 -12.76
C LEU A 32 17.85 12.17 -11.42
N SER A 33 17.41 11.55 -10.32
CA SER A 33 17.86 11.89 -8.97
C SER A 33 19.39 11.92 -8.91
N HIS A 34 19.96 12.98 -8.32
CA HIS A 34 21.41 13.21 -8.22
C HIS A 34 22.13 12.27 -7.23
N GLY A 35 21.58 11.08 -6.94
CA GLY A 35 22.16 10.06 -6.08
C GLY A 35 21.11 9.31 -5.25
N ASN A 36 21.54 8.44 -4.34
CA ASN A 36 20.64 7.68 -3.46
C ASN A 36 19.97 8.54 -2.37
N ALA A 37 20.27 9.83 -2.28
CA ALA A 37 19.80 10.71 -1.22
C ALA A 37 18.26 10.77 -1.09
N ASP A 38 17.53 10.77 -2.21
CA ASP A 38 16.06 10.77 -2.17
C ASP A 38 15.49 9.45 -1.64
N VAL A 39 16.13 8.34 -2.01
CA VAL A 39 15.79 6.98 -1.56
C VAL A 39 16.09 6.83 -0.07
N GLU A 40 17.26 7.29 0.38
CA GLU A 40 17.66 7.32 1.79
C GLU A 40 16.71 8.18 2.61
N ARG A 41 16.27 9.33 2.10
CA ARG A 41 15.22 10.14 2.73
C ARG A 41 13.91 9.37 2.88
N GLY A 42 13.52 8.64 1.83
CA GLY A 42 12.35 7.75 1.85
C GLY A 42 12.46 6.70 2.97
N PHE A 43 13.63 6.07 3.10
CA PHE A 43 13.89 5.10 4.15
C PHE A 43 13.90 5.71 5.55
N SER A 44 14.56 6.85 5.78
CA SER A 44 14.54 7.52 7.10
C SER A 44 13.12 7.87 7.55
N THR A 45 12.27 8.34 6.63
CA THR A 45 10.86 8.61 6.95
C THR A 45 10.03 7.35 7.18
N SER A 46 10.41 6.22 6.57
CA SER A 46 9.77 4.92 6.77
C SER A 46 10.16 4.29 8.10
N VAL A 47 11.43 4.41 8.50
CA VAL A 47 11.97 3.89 9.77
C VAL A 47 11.24 4.48 10.98
N LEU A 48 10.91 5.78 10.94
CA LEU A 48 10.12 6.45 11.99
C LEU A 48 8.70 5.89 12.15
N ILE A 49 8.11 5.37 11.06
CA ILE A 49 6.75 4.81 11.05
C ILE A 49 6.77 3.34 11.49
N LEU A 50 7.86 2.63 11.18
CA LEU A 50 8.05 1.21 11.49
C LEU A 50 8.62 0.93 12.89
N THR A 51 9.03 1.94 13.66
CA THR A 51 9.60 1.71 14.99
C THR A 51 8.53 1.29 16.02
N ASP A 52 8.90 0.38 16.93
CA ASP A 52 8.02 -0.32 17.89
C ASP A 52 7.09 0.56 18.73
N ASN A 53 7.40 1.85 18.87
CA ASN A 53 6.61 2.75 19.72
C ASN A 53 5.33 3.31 19.08
N ARG A 54 5.07 3.17 17.76
CA ARG A 54 3.87 3.81 17.17
C ARG A 54 3.02 3.06 16.14
N ALA A 55 3.47 2.03 15.43
CA ALA A 55 2.53 1.18 14.67
C ALA A 55 3.21 -0.07 14.11
N SER A 56 2.74 -1.26 14.50
CA SER A 56 2.98 -2.48 13.72
C SER A 56 2.16 -2.41 12.42
N MET A 57 2.62 -1.62 11.45
CA MET A 57 2.04 -1.55 10.12
C MET A 57 2.69 -2.59 9.21
N SER A 58 1.88 -3.41 8.54
CA SER A 58 2.37 -4.27 7.47
C SER A 58 2.97 -3.45 6.32
N GLU A 59 3.91 -4.04 5.58
CA GLU A 59 4.55 -3.43 4.40
C GLU A 59 3.54 -2.86 3.40
N LYS A 60 2.44 -3.61 3.14
CA LYS A 60 1.36 -3.18 2.23
C LYS A 60 0.70 -1.88 2.71
N THR A 61 0.48 -1.76 4.02
CA THR A 61 -0.09 -0.56 4.64
C THR A 61 0.87 0.62 4.55
N LEU A 62 2.16 0.39 4.79
CA LEU A 62 3.19 1.42 4.67
C LEU A 62 3.28 1.95 3.24
N ASN A 63 3.33 1.07 2.25
CA ASN A 63 3.37 1.44 0.83
C ASN A 63 2.14 2.28 0.45
N SER A 64 0.95 1.85 0.88
CA SER A 64 -0.30 2.58 0.63
C SER A 64 -0.29 3.97 1.25
N TYR A 65 0.18 4.09 2.50
CA TYR A 65 0.31 5.37 3.19
C TYR A 65 1.30 6.31 2.47
N MET A 66 2.45 5.79 2.07
CA MET A 66 3.45 6.57 1.34
C MET A 66 2.91 7.11 0.02
N ILE A 67 2.21 6.28 -0.76
CA ILE A 67 1.59 6.69 -2.03
C ILE A 67 0.67 7.89 -1.80
N VAL A 68 -0.22 7.82 -0.80
CA VAL A 68 -1.17 8.92 -0.50
C VAL A 68 -0.43 10.17 -0.02
N LYS A 69 0.57 10.02 0.86
CA LYS A 69 1.37 11.14 1.36
C LYS A 69 2.10 11.87 0.25
N TYR A 70 2.74 11.15 -0.67
CA TYR A 70 3.43 11.75 -1.82
C TYR A 70 2.45 12.36 -2.82
N ALA A 71 1.28 11.73 -3.03
CA ALA A 71 0.23 12.31 -3.86
C ALA A 71 -0.25 13.66 -3.30
N LEU A 72 -0.49 13.76 -1.99
CA LEU A 72 -0.89 15.02 -1.33
C LEU A 72 0.21 16.08 -1.38
N LYS A 73 1.48 15.69 -1.34
CA LYS A 73 2.61 16.63 -1.46
C LYS A 73 2.59 17.38 -2.80
N ARG A 74 2.09 16.77 -3.88
CA ARG A 74 1.89 17.44 -5.18
C ARG A 74 0.89 18.60 -5.11
N TYR A 75 0.00 18.55 -4.13
CA TYR A 75 -1.06 19.52 -3.87
C TYR A 75 -0.74 20.38 -2.63
N ASN A 76 0.55 20.55 -2.31
CA ASN A 76 1.02 21.31 -1.14
C ASN A 76 0.37 20.86 0.19
N ASN A 77 0.02 19.58 0.28
CA ASN A 77 -0.69 18.99 1.42
C ASN A 77 -2.05 19.64 1.74
N LEU A 78 -2.72 20.24 0.75
CA LEU A 78 -4.04 20.84 0.90
C LEU A 78 -5.09 19.89 0.29
N PRO A 79 -5.83 19.11 1.08
CA PRO A 79 -6.74 18.09 0.56
C PRO A 79 -7.85 18.65 -0.32
N HIS A 80 -8.32 19.86 -0.02
CA HIS A 80 -9.39 20.52 -0.78
C HIS A 80 -8.98 20.91 -2.21
N THR A 81 -7.68 20.94 -2.51
CA THR A 81 -7.16 21.22 -3.86
C THR A 81 -7.06 19.98 -4.74
N VAL A 82 -7.26 18.79 -4.16
CA VAL A 82 -7.21 17.53 -4.91
C VAL A 82 -8.51 17.40 -5.70
N PRO A 83 -8.45 17.36 -7.04
CA PRO A 83 -9.65 17.24 -7.86
C PRO A 83 -10.24 15.84 -7.74
N ILE A 84 -11.53 15.77 -7.42
CA ILE A 84 -12.28 14.50 -7.41
C ILE A 84 -12.69 14.18 -8.84
N ASN A 85 -11.88 13.37 -9.52
CA ASN A 85 -12.19 12.90 -10.87
C ASN A 85 -13.03 11.60 -10.84
N LYS A 86 -13.66 11.28 -11.98
CA LYS A 86 -14.48 10.06 -12.11
C LYS A 86 -13.66 8.78 -11.88
N GLU A 87 -12.39 8.79 -12.25
CA GLU A 87 -11.47 7.66 -12.05
C GLU A 87 -11.22 7.39 -10.57
N LEU A 88 -10.97 8.43 -9.76
CA LEU A 88 -10.77 8.32 -8.32
C LEU A 88 -12.01 7.78 -7.63
N LEU A 89 -13.20 8.24 -8.04
CA LEU A 89 -14.47 7.70 -7.55
C LEU A 89 -14.63 6.21 -7.90
N ASN A 90 -14.24 5.81 -9.12
CA ASN A 90 -14.30 4.42 -9.53
C ASN A 90 -13.31 3.54 -8.75
N LEU A 91 -12.07 4.02 -8.58
CA LEU A 91 -11.04 3.34 -7.79
C LEU A 91 -11.46 3.19 -6.32
N ALA A 92 -12.10 4.21 -5.74
CA ALA A 92 -12.63 4.14 -4.38
C ALA A 92 -13.72 3.06 -4.24
N ARG A 93 -14.62 2.94 -5.23
CA ARG A 93 -15.64 1.88 -5.25
C ARG A 93 -15.02 0.49 -5.34
N ILE A 94 -14.03 0.31 -6.22
CA ILE A 94 -13.31 -0.97 -6.36
C ILE A 94 -12.57 -1.33 -5.07
N ALA A 95 -11.91 -0.35 -4.43
CA ALA A 95 -11.23 -0.56 -3.15
C ALA A 95 -12.20 -1.02 -2.06
N HIS A 96 -13.40 -0.44 -2.01
CA HIS A 96 -14.45 -0.87 -1.08
C HIS A 96 -14.94 -2.29 -1.39
N GLN A 97 -15.23 -2.61 -2.65
CA GLN A 97 -15.62 -3.97 -3.06
C GLN A 97 -14.59 -5.02 -2.65
N LYS A 98 -13.29 -4.76 -2.89
CA LYS A 98 -12.20 -5.65 -2.46
C LYS A 98 -12.13 -5.82 -0.94
N TYR A 99 -12.42 -4.76 -0.20
CA TYR A 99 -12.47 -4.83 1.26
C TYR A 99 -13.62 -5.71 1.75
N ASP A 100 -14.80 -5.59 1.13
CA ASP A 100 -15.95 -6.42 1.44
C ASP A 100 -15.71 -7.89 1.12
N GLU A 101 -15.06 -8.17 -0.02
CA GLU A 101 -14.60 -9.52 -0.39
C GLU A 101 -13.65 -10.09 0.68
N TYR A 102 -12.64 -9.31 1.10
CA TYR A 102 -11.73 -9.70 2.16
C TYR A 102 -12.45 -10.01 3.48
N LEU A 103 -13.46 -9.21 3.87
CA LEU A 103 -14.26 -9.47 5.07
C LEU A 103 -15.05 -10.78 4.99
N LYS A 104 -15.62 -11.09 3.81
CA LYS A 104 -16.32 -12.36 3.55
C LYS A 104 -15.39 -13.55 3.61
N GLU A 105 -14.19 -13.45 3.05
CA GLU A 105 -13.18 -14.50 3.15
C GLU A 105 -12.74 -14.71 4.60
N LYS A 106 -12.48 -13.63 5.33
CA LYS A 106 -12.05 -13.69 6.73
C LYS A 106 -13.09 -14.34 7.64
N THR A 107 -14.37 -14.07 7.43
CA THR A 107 -15.47 -14.71 8.18
C THR A 107 -15.56 -16.19 7.86
N LYS A 108 -15.52 -16.56 6.57
CA LYS A 108 -15.51 -17.96 6.13
C LYS A 108 -14.32 -18.75 6.69
N THR A 109 -13.11 -18.18 6.68
CA THR A 109 -11.92 -18.85 7.25
C THR A 109 -12.06 -19.05 8.74
N LYS A 110 -12.56 -18.05 9.49
CA LYS A 110 -12.82 -18.20 10.93
C LYS A 110 -13.85 -19.27 11.23
N GLU A 111 -14.92 -19.35 10.44
CA GLU A 111 -15.93 -20.40 10.57
C GLU A 111 -15.35 -21.79 10.28
N GLN A 112 -14.54 -21.93 9.22
CA GLN A 112 -13.85 -23.18 8.90
C GLN A 112 -12.89 -23.60 10.01
N GLU A 113 -12.06 -22.69 10.52
CA GLU A 113 -11.16 -22.97 11.65
C GLU A 113 -11.91 -23.29 12.95
N HIS A 114 -13.09 -22.71 13.16
CA HIS A 114 -13.94 -23.05 14.30
C HIS A 114 -14.50 -24.47 14.15
N GLN A 115 -15.01 -24.81 12.97
CA GLN A 115 -15.52 -26.14 12.68
C GLN A 115 -14.45 -27.23 12.77
N THR A 116 -13.23 -26.97 12.30
CA THR A 116 -12.11 -27.93 12.44
C THR A 116 -11.74 -28.12 13.91
N ARG A 117 -11.62 -27.03 14.68
CA ARG A 117 -11.35 -27.10 16.13
C ARG A 117 -12.42 -27.86 16.90
N VAL A 118 -13.70 -27.68 16.56
CA VAL A 118 -14.80 -28.42 17.19
C VAL A 118 -14.74 -29.91 16.83
N LYS A 119 -14.53 -30.26 15.55
CA LYS A 119 -14.38 -31.66 15.11
C LYS A 119 -13.20 -32.37 15.77
N GLU A 120 -12.06 -31.69 15.91
CA GLU A 120 -10.90 -32.26 16.62
C GLU A 120 -11.17 -32.50 18.11
N LYS A 121 -11.91 -31.61 18.77
CA LYS A 121 -12.31 -31.81 20.17
C LYS A 121 -13.22 -33.03 20.33
N ILE A 122 -14.22 -33.17 19.47
CA ILE A 122 -15.15 -34.32 19.48
C ILE A 122 -14.37 -35.63 19.26
N ARG A 123 -13.48 -35.67 18.26
CA ARG A 123 -12.64 -36.87 18.01
C ARG A 123 -11.78 -37.26 19.21
N LYS A 124 -11.13 -36.29 19.87
CA LYS A 124 -10.31 -36.55 21.06
C LYS A 124 -11.15 -37.05 22.25
N GLU A 125 -12.38 -36.58 22.36
CA GLU A 125 -13.30 -36.99 23.42
C GLU A 125 -13.86 -38.40 23.18
N GLU A 126 -14.19 -38.75 21.93
CA GLU A 126 -14.58 -40.11 21.54
C GLU A 126 -13.44 -41.12 21.74
N GLU A 127 -12.21 -40.74 21.41
CA GLU A 127 -11.03 -41.60 21.59
C GLU A 127 -10.73 -41.85 23.07
N LYS A 128 -10.88 -40.83 23.92
CA LYS A 128 -10.79 -40.99 25.39
C LYS A 128 -11.83 -41.96 25.93
N LYS A 129 -13.11 -41.82 25.55
CA LYS A 129 -14.18 -42.71 26.01
C LYS A 129 -13.94 -44.17 25.61
N ARG A 130 -13.45 -44.41 24.38
CA ARG A 130 -13.10 -45.77 23.93
C ARG A 130 -11.94 -46.37 24.71
N LEU A 131 -10.95 -45.56 25.09
CA LEU A 131 -9.85 -46.02 25.95
C LEU A 131 -10.37 -46.41 27.35
N GLU A 132 -11.22 -45.57 27.94
CA GLU A 132 -11.82 -45.82 29.26
C GLU A 132 -12.68 -47.10 29.25
N GLU A 133 -13.48 -47.35 28.20
CA GLU A 133 -14.26 -48.59 28.04
C GLU A 133 -13.37 -49.83 27.86
N LEU A 134 -12.24 -49.71 27.16
CA LEU A 134 -11.27 -50.80 26.98
C LEU A 134 -10.50 -51.14 28.26
N GLU A 135 -10.25 -50.15 29.11
CA GLU A 135 -9.64 -50.35 30.43
C GLU A 135 -10.63 -50.99 31.41
N LEU A 136 -11.90 -50.57 31.39
CA LEU A 136 -12.95 -51.16 32.23
C LEU A 136 -13.24 -52.63 31.88
N ASN A 137 -13.20 -53.00 30.60
CA ASN A 137 -13.43 -54.38 30.15
C ASN A 137 -12.23 -55.33 30.35
N LYS A 138 -11.06 -54.80 30.77
CA LYS A 138 -9.87 -55.59 31.08
C LYS A 138 -9.69 -55.87 32.57
N ALA A 139 -10.47 -55.21 33.43
CA ALA A 139 -10.52 -55.41 34.89
C ALA A 139 -11.61 -56.42 35.26
#